data_AF-A0A2V7CMS9-F1
#
_entry.id   AF-A0A2V7CMS9-F1
#
_cell.length_a   1.000
_cell.length_b   1.000
_cell.length_c   1.000
_cell.angle_alpha   90.00
_cell.angle_beta   90.00
_cell.angle_gamma   90.00
#
_symmetry.space_group_name_H-M   'P 1'
#
loop_
_entity.id
_entity.type
_entity.pdbx_description
1 polymer ?
#
loop_
_entity_poly.entity_id
_entity_poly.type
_entity_poly.pdbx_seq_one_letter_code
_entity_poly.pdbx_strand_id
1 'polypeptide(L)'
;MSARTKIWALVLAATPLVAGPSLAADDPAVLKDLTAVIALQGQPCGQVVTAAKQGENDYIASCQDGSRYHVFVNAQGRVVVQKQ
;
A
#
# COMPACT_ATOMS: atom_id res chain seq x y z
N MET A 1 62.85 4.53 -17.15
CA MET A 1 62.22 3.19 -17.27
C MET A 1 61.59 2.89 -15.91
N SER A 2 60.28 3.13 -15.75
CA SER A 2 59.19 2.10 -15.66
C SER A 2 59.30 1.23 -14.39
N ALA A 3 58.29 0.96 -13.55
CA ALA A 3 56.84 1.14 -13.62
C ALA A 3 56.27 1.10 -12.18
N ARG A 4 55.40 2.05 -11.80
CA ARG A 4 53.93 1.89 -11.68
C ARG A 4 53.48 0.85 -10.64
N THR A 5 53.29 1.36 -9.43
CA THR A 5 52.49 0.88 -8.30
C THR A 5 51.15 0.29 -8.77
N LYS A 6 50.85 -0.95 -8.38
CA LYS A 6 49.53 -1.58 -8.58
C LYS A 6 48.85 -1.76 -7.23
N ILE A 7 48.07 -0.76 -6.84
CA ILE A 7 47.09 -0.89 -5.75
C ILE A 7 45.89 -1.60 -6.36
N TRP A 8 45.67 -2.84 -5.95
CA TRP A 8 44.54 -3.64 -6.41
C TRP A 8 43.31 -3.24 -5.60
N ALA A 9 42.53 -2.29 -6.12
CA ALA A 9 41.26 -1.91 -5.53
C ALA A 9 40.22 -3.01 -5.80
N LEU A 10 39.92 -3.82 -4.78
CA LEU A 10 38.74 -4.68 -4.75
C LEU A 10 37.50 -3.80 -4.64
N VAL A 11 36.90 -3.46 -5.79
CA VAL A 11 35.57 -2.86 -5.84
C VAL A 11 34.54 -3.99 -5.74
N LEU A 12 34.09 -4.31 -4.53
CA LEU A 12 32.84 -5.05 -4.34
C LEU A 12 31.69 -4.11 -4.72
N ALA A 13 31.19 -4.25 -5.95
CA ALA A 13 29.97 -3.60 -6.38
C ALA A 13 28.78 -4.24 -5.64
N ALA A 14 28.32 -3.60 -4.57
CA ALA A 14 27.06 -3.95 -3.92
C ALA A 14 25.91 -3.42 -4.79
N THR A 15 25.25 -4.29 -5.53
CA THR A 15 24.00 -3.99 -6.23
C THR A 15 22.86 -3.90 -5.20
N PRO A 16 22.23 -2.74 -4.99
CA PRO A 16 21.03 -2.68 -4.17
C PRO A 16 19.90 -3.38 -4.93
N LEU A 17 19.44 -4.52 -4.41
CA LEU A 17 18.18 -5.13 -4.81
C LEU A 17 17.06 -4.20 -4.34
N VAL A 18 16.53 -3.40 -5.26
CA VAL A 18 15.32 -2.60 -5.02
C VAL A 18 14.15 -3.58 -5.01
N ALA A 19 13.77 -4.03 -3.82
CA ALA A 19 12.51 -4.72 -3.58
C ALA A 19 11.37 -3.69 -3.72
N GLY A 20 10.85 -3.53 -4.93
CA GLY A 20 9.63 -2.77 -5.17
C GLY A 20 8.43 -3.51 -4.54
N PRO A 21 7.42 -2.79 -4.01
CA PRO A 21 6.22 -3.43 -3.50
C PRO A 21 5.59 -4.25 -4.62
N SER A 22 5.27 -5.51 -4.35
CA SER A 22 4.47 -6.32 -5.26
C SER A 22 3.05 -5.75 -5.26
N LEU A 23 2.63 -5.19 -6.40
CA LEU A 23 1.24 -4.80 -6.62
C LEU A 23 0.46 -6.09 -6.86
N ALA A 24 0.16 -6.81 -5.79
CA ALA A 24 -0.83 -7.88 -5.86
C ALA A 24 -2.16 -7.24 -6.25
N ALA A 25 -2.88 -7.86 -7.19
CA ALA A 25 -4.25 -7.45 -7.47
C ALA A 25 -5.04 -7.48 -6.16
N ASP A 26 -5.83 -6.44 -5.92
CA ASP A 26 -6.66 -6.38 -4.72
C ASP A 26 -7.59 -7.60 -4.70
N ASP A 27 -7.56 -8.35 -3.61
CA ASP A 27 -8.42 -9.52 -3.45
C ASP A 27 -9.89 -9.07 -3.56
N PRO A 28 -10.69 -9.64 -4.48
CA PRO A 28 -12.09 -9.25 -4.64
C PRO A 28 -12.91 -9.41 -3.34
N ALA A 29 -12.51 -10.31 -2.43
CA ALA A 29 -13.11 -10.41 -1.11
C ALA A 29 -12.86 -9.14 -0.28
N VAL A 30 -11.63 -8.63 -0.27
CA VAL A 30 -11.25 -7.41 0.45
C VAL A 30 -11.99 -6.18 -0.08
N LEU A 31 -12.12 -6.06 -1.41
CA LEU A 31 -12.88 -4.96 -2.02
C LEU A 31 -14.36 -4.98 -1.60
N LYS A 32 -14.96 -6.17 -1.57
CA LYS A 32 -16.35 -6.35 -1.14
C LYS A 32 -16.54 -6.04 0.34
N ASP A 33 -15.62 -6.50 1.19
CA ASP A 33 -15.67 -6.25 2.62
C ASP A 33 -15.50 -4.75 2.94
N LEU A 34 -14.55 -4.07 2.29
CA LEU A 34 -14.38 -2.63 2.43
C LEU A 34 -15.61 -1.85 1.94
N THR A 35 -16.22 -2.28 0.84
CA THR A 35 -17.49 -1.70 0.37
C THR A 35 -18.57 -1.79 1.43
N ALA A 36 -18.72 -2.97 2.06
CA ALA A 36 -19.69 -3.18 3.12
C ALA A 36 -19.40 -2.31 4.35
N VAL A 37 -18.13 -2.23 4.79
CA VAL A 37 -17.71 -1.41 5.92
C VAL A 37 -17.99 0.08 5.70
N ILE A 38 -17.67 0.60 4.51
CA ILE A 38 -17.90 1.99 4.14
C ILE A 38 -19.40 2.30 4.11
N ALA A 39 -20.21 1.39 3.56
CA ALA A 39 -21.66 1.51 3.53
C ALA A 39 -22.30 1.45 4.93
N LEU A 40 -21.81 0.56 5.80
CA LEU A 40 -22.26 0.47 7.20
C LEU A 40 -21.98 1.75 8.00
N GLN A 41 -20.94 2.50 7.62
CA GLN A 41 -20.63 3.82 8.18
C GLN A 41 -21.40 4.97 7.50
N GLY A 42 -22.35 4.65 6.61
CA GLY A 42 -23.22 5.62 5.95
C GLY A 42 -22.52 6.45 4.88
N GLN A 43 -21.35 6.04 4.40
CA GLN A 43 -20.60 6.78 3.40
C GLN A 43 -21.03 6.38 1.97
N PRO A 44 -21.26 7.34 1.06
CA PRO A 44 -21.62 7.05 -0.32
C PRO A 44 -20.38 6.65 -1.12
N CYS A 45 -20.23 5.36 -1.40
CA CYS A 45 -19.14 4.82 -2.22
C CYS A 45 -19.65 4.01 -3.43
N GLY A 46 -20.83 3.39 -3.30
CA GLY A 46 -21.32 2.40 -4.26
C GLY A 46 -20.49 1.12 -4.18
N GLN A 47 -19.34 1.09 -4.87
CA GLN A 47 -18.43 -0.04 -4.92
C GLN A 47 -16.97 0.44 -4.82
N VAL A 48 -16.18 -0.24 -3.99
CA VAL A 48 -14.72 -0.05 -3.95
C VAL A 48 -14.10 -0.75 -5.17
N VAL A 49 -13.36 0.00 -5.98
CA VAL A 49 -12.68 -0.50 -7.18
C VAL A 49 -11.21 -0.81 -6.95
N THR A 50 -10.59 -0.14 -5.97
CA THR A 50 -9.19 -0.40 -5.55
C THR A 50 -9.03 -0.19 -4.06
N ALA A 51 -8.08 -0.89 -3.44
CA ALA A 51 -7.81 -0.80 -2.01
C ALA A 51 -6.31 -0.92 -1.70
N ALA A 52 -5.64 0.22 -1.49
CA ALA A 52 -4.24 0.20 -1.13
C ALA A 52 -4.06 -0.07 0.38
N LYS A 53 -3.59 -1.28 0.73
CA LYS A 53 -3.24 -1.65 2.10
C LYS A 53 -2.05 -0.80 2.59
N GLN A 54 -2.24 -0.05 3.68
CA GLN A 54 -1.20 0.74 4.33
C GLN A 54 -0.59 -0.01 5.54
N GLY A 55 -1.34 -0.96 6.10
CA GLY A 55 -0.94 -1.73 7.27
C GLY A 55 -1.93 -2.84 7.57
N GLU A 56 -1.81 -3.43 8.76
CA GLU A 56 -2.81 -4.39 9.22
C GLU A 56 -4.12 -3.68 9.55
N ASN A 57 -5.23 -4.10 8.92
CA ASN A 57 -6.55 -3.46 9.07
C ASN A 57 -6.56 -1.96 8.72
N ASP A 58 -5.64 -1.50 7.86
CA ASP A 58 -5.52 -0.11 7.39
C ASP A 58 -5.44 -0.08 5.85
N TYR A 59 -6.41 0.59 5.22
CA TYR A 59 -6.61 0.62 3.78
C TYR A 59 -7.01 2.02 3.28
N ILE A 60 -6.47 2.40 2.12
CA ILE A 60 -6.99 3.50 1.30
C ILE A 60 -7.84 2.90 0.18
N ALA A 61 -9.15 2.92 0.36
CA ALA A 61 -10.13 2.47 -0.61
C ALA A 61 -10.47 3.59 -1.60
N SER A 62 -10.51 3.27 -2.89
CA SER A 62 -11.03 4.17 -3.93
C SER A 62 -12.32 3.59 -4.49
N CYS A 63 -13.34 4.43 -4.57
CA CYS A 63 -14.69 4.08 -4.96
C CYS A 63 -14.96 4.40 -6.43
N GLN A 64 -15.94 3.73 -7.02
CA GLN A 64 -16.34 3.94 -8.41
C GLN A 64 -16.83 5.38 -8.68
N ASP A 65 -17.39 6.04 -7.67
CA ASP A 65 -17.83 7.43 -7.73
C ASP A 65 -16.66 8.45 -7.71
N GLY A 66 -15.42 7.98 -7.58
CA GLY A 66 -14.22 8.79 -7.47
C GLY A 66 -13.85 9.19 -6.04
N SER A 67 -14.71 8.90 -5.05
CA SER A 67 -14.41 9.14 -3.64
C SER A 67 -13.27 8.24 -3.16
N ARG A 68 -12.46 8.73 -2.21
CA ARG A 68 -11.45 7.93 -1.53
C ARG A 68 -11.69 7.95 -0.02
N TYR A 69 -11.51 6.79 0.60
CA TYR A 69 -11.74 6.58 2.01
C TYR A 69 -10.53 5.92 2.66
N HIS A 70 -10.11 6.45 3.80
CA HIS A 70 -9.18 5.80 4.71
C HIS A 70 -9.98 4.97 5.71
N VAL A 71 -9.80 3.66 5.64
CA VAL A 71 -10.46 2.68 6.50
C VAL A 71 -9.41 2.08 7.42
N PHE A 72 -9.51 2.34 8.71
CA PHE A 72 -8.53 1.87 9.69
C PHE A 72 -9.18 1.50 11.02
N VAL A 73 -8.49 0.69 11.83
CA VAL A 73 -8.89 0.42 13.21
C VAL A 73 -8.19 1.42 14.14
N ASN A 74 -8.97 2.17 14.91
CA ASN A 74 -8.42 3.14 15.86
C ASN A 74 -7.90 2.48 17.15
N ALA A 75 -7.32 3.29 18.04
CA ALA A 75 -6.77 2.82 19.32
C ALA A 75 -7.81 2.18 20.26
N GLN A 76 -9.11 2.41 20.03
CA GLN A 76 -10.20 1.80 20.79
C GLN A 76 -10.69 0.48 20.17
N GLY A 77 -10.03 -0.01 19.11
CA GLY A 77 -10.42 -1.24 18.41
C GLY A 77 -11.66 -1.08 17.51
N ARG A 78 -12.03 0.16 17.15
CA ARG A 78 -13.18 0.44 16.29
C ARG A 78 -12.74 0.74 14.87
N VAL A 79 -13.50 0.24 13.90
CA VAL A 79 -13.30 0.58 12.49
C VAL A 79 -13.78 2.00 12.23
N VAL A 80 -12.90 2.83 11.70
CA VAL A 80 -13.14 4.22 11.32
C VAL A 80 -13.04 4.33 9.81
N VAL A 81 -13.96 5.07 9.21
CA VAL A 81 -13.97 5.39 7.79
C VAL A 81 -13.91 6.90 7.66
N GLN A 82 -12.80 7.42 7.13
CA GLN A 82 -12.59 8.84 6.93
C GLN A 82 -12.47 9.15 5.45
N LYS A 83 -13.25 10.12 4.95
CA LYS A 83 -13.10 10.60 3.57
C LYS A 83 -11.80 11.39 3.43
N GLN A 84 -11.04 11.13 2.37
CA GLN A 84 -9.82 11.87 2.00
C GLN A 84 -10.16 13.09 1.13
#